data_AF-A0A426UHB7-F1
#
_entry.id   AF-A0A426UHB7-F1
#
_cell.length_a   1.000
_cell.length_b   1.000
_cell.length_c   1.000
_cell.angle_alpha   90.00
_cell.angle_beta   90.00
_cell.angle_gamma   90.00
#
_symmetry.space_group_name_H-M   'P 1'
#
loop_
_entity.id
_entity.type
_entity.pdbx_description
1 polymer ?
#
loop_
_entity_poly.entity_id
_entity_poly.type
_entity_poly.pdbx_seq_one_letter_code
_entity_poly.pdbx_strand_id
1 'polypeptide(L)'
;PCPRPRCGWAEKYAERTRVHLTDREEATVAAVCLHHGPYRTTITPTAGAYLDLATLYRNLVKELALTGTPPHGTLHVMVKGGDWVFGSLLVDEALQAVGLTRAQLPARLFCPQVVTDTGAKLSKSLIREGRAPLPEGVANWMLDTRQWPGTVTEYADQLLATAQTLLSDPRHFFRSYSAAEIGRLITAPAPRSIAAP
;
A
#
# COMPACT_ATOMS: atom_id res chain seq x y z
N PRO A 1 12.89 -5.14 14.76
CA PRO A 1 11.96 -4.66 15.83
C PRO A 1 12.66 -4.73 17.19
N CYS A 2 12.12 -4.04 18.20
CA CYS A 2 12.65 -4.07 19.57
C CYS A 2 12.73 -5.52 20.09
N PRO A 3 13.88 -5.98 20.61
CA PRO A 3 14.06 -7.36 21.04
C PRO A 3 13.38 -7.68 22.37
N ARG A 4 12.82 -6.68 23.08
CA ARG A 4 12.07 -6.90 24.32
C ARG A 4 10.80 -7.72 24.02
N PRO A 5 10.56 -8.84 24.74
CA PRO A 5 9.38 -9.67 24.54
C PRO A 5 8.09 -8.84 24.55
N ARG A 6 7.22 -9.07 23.57
CA ARG A 6 5.92 -8.39 23.39
C ARG A 6 5.98 -6.89 23.07
N CYS A 7 7.15 -6.30 22.84
CA CYS A 7 7.23 -4.88 22.46
C CYS A 7 6.81 -4.65 21.00
N GLY A 8 7.44 -5.36 20.05
CA GLY A 8 7.12 -5.27 18.62
C GLY A 8 7.42 -3.93 17.94
N TRP A 9 7.80 -2.89 18.68
CA TRP A 9 8.06 -1.55 18.12
C TRP A 9 9.19 -1.61 17.07
N ALA A 10 8.98 -0.99 15.93
CA ALA A 10 9.98 -0.84 14.87
C ALA A 10 9.83 0.54 14.21
N GLU A 11 10.96 1.14 13.84
CA GLU A 11 10.97 2.44 13.19
C GLU A 11 10.54 2.32 11.73
N LYS A 12 9.58 3.15 11.30
CA LYS A 12 9.04 3.08 9.94
C LYS A 12 10.06 3.44 8.85
N TYR A 13 10.86 4.47 9.10
CA TYR A 13 11.81 5.04 8.13
C TYR A 13 13.27 4.70 8.45
N ALA A 14 13.51 3.98 9.55
CA ALA A 14 14.85 3.56 9.97
C ALA A 14 15.86 4.71 10.17
N GLU A 15 15.40 5.95 10.39
CA GLU A 15 16.23 7.16 10.55
C GLU A 15 17.27 7.05 11.67
N ARG A 16 16.97 6.29 12.74
CA ARG A 16 17.84 6.04 13.90
C ARG A 16 18.41 4.63 13.91
N THR A 17 18.20 3.87 12.82
CA THR A 17 18.76 2.53 12.67
C THR A 17 20.06 2.61 11.88
N ARG A 18 21.14 2.07 12.44
CA ARG A 18 22.45 1.98 11.79
C ARG A 18 22.89 0.54 11.71
N VAL A 19 23.36 0.14 10.53
CA VAL A 19 24.03 -1.13 10.30
C VAL A 19 25.52 -0.88 10.32
N HIS A 20 26.22 -1.56 11.22
CA HIS A 20 27.66 -1.60 11.31
C HIS A 20 28.12 -2.97 10.83
N LEU A 21 28.80 -3.02 9.69
CA LEU A 21 29.46 -4.23 9.22
C LEU A 21 30.72 -4.41 10.07
N THR A 22 30.73 -5.42 10.93
CA THR A 22 31.86 -5.72 11.82
C THR A 22 32.83 -6.68 11.14
N ASP A 23 32.31 -7.65 10.38
CA ASP A 23 33.09 -8.50 9.48
C ASP A 23 32.25 -8.98 8.26
N ARG A 24 32.69 -10.01 7.54
CA ARG A 24 32.00 -10.57 6.36
C ARG A 24 30.73 -11.36 6.70
N GLU A 25 30.70 -11.96 7.88
CA GLU A 25 29.65 -12.86 8.36
C GLU A 25 28.79 -12.20 9.45
N GLU A 26 29.21 -11.04 9.95
CA GLU A 26 28.61 -10.36 11.09
C GLU A 26 28.19 -8.92 10.73
N ALA A 27 26.93 -8.62 11.03
CA ALA A 27 26.40 -7.27 11.01
C ALA A 27 25.82 -6.89 12.38
N THR A 28 26.39 -5.86 13.00
CA THR A 28 25.80 -5.27 14.21
C THR A 28 24.83 -4.16 13.83
N VAL A 29 23.59 -4.25 14.29
CA VAL A 29 22.56 -3.24 14.09
C VAL A 29 22.26 -2.52 15.39
N ALA A 30 22.41 -1.20 15.35
CA ALA A 30 22.02 -0.30 16.42
C ALA A 30 20.71 0.41 16.04
N ALA A 31 19.74 0.44 16.94
CA ALA A 31 18.45 1.10 16.73
C ALA A 31 17.88 1.62 18.06
N VAL A 32 16.77 2.36 18.01
CA VAL A 32 16.14 2.96 19.19
C VAL A 32 14.68 2.58 19.26
N CYS A 33 14.25 1.96 20.37
CA CYS A 33 12.85 1.78 20.69
C CYS A 33 12.33 2.98 21.50
N LEU A 34 11.20 3.58 21.12
CA LEU A 34 10.62 4.70 21.89
C LEU A 34 10.16 4.31 23.30
N HIS A 35 9.95 3.02 23.57
CA HIS A 35 9.56 2.53 24.90
C HIS A 35 10.76 2.07 25.75
N HIS A 36 11.79 1.49 25.12
CA HIS A 36 12.86 0.79 25.83
C HIS A 36 14.26 1.39 25.60
N GLY A 37 14.35 2.48 24.84
CA GLY A 37 15.60 3.16 24.53
C GLY A 37 16.44 2.47 23.45
N PRO A 38 17.73 2.81 23.37
CA PRO A 38 18.65 2.24 22.38
C PRO A 38 18.88 0.75 22.63
N TYR A 39 19.00 0.00 21.54
CA TYR A 39 19.38 -1.40 21.58
C TYR A 39 20.37 -1.72 20.45
N ARG A 40 21.22 -2.73 20.69
CA ARG A 40 22.09 -3.33 19.69
C ARG A 40 21.78 -4.80 19.55
N THR A 41 21.95 -5.29 18.35
CA THR A 41 21.86 -6.71 18.07
C THR A 41 22.80 -7.10 16.95
N THR A 42 23.24 -8.33 16.96
CA THR A 42 24.20 -8.87 16.01
C THR A 42 23.48 -9.93 15.18
N ILE A 43 23.65 -9.84 13.86
CA ILE A 43 23.23 -10.87 12.91
C ILE A 43 24.49 -11.64 12.50
N THR A 44 24.43 -12.95 12.59
CA THR A 44 25.43 -13.90 12.11
C THR A 44 24.75 -14.90 11.16
N PRO A 45 25.48 -15.81 10.49
CA PRO A 45 24.88 -16.80 9.60
C PRO A 45 24.04 -17.85 10.34
N THR A 46 24.28 -18.04 11.64
CA THR A 46 23.69 -19.12 12.44
C THR A 46 22.77 -18.63 13.55
N ALA A 47 22.78 -17.33 13.83
CA ALA A 47 21.98 -16.71 14.87
C ALA A 47 21.77 -15.23 14.55
N GLY A 48 20.81 -14.60 15.18
CA GLY A 48 20.73 -13.15 15.12
C GLY A 48 19.39 -12.60 15.54
N ALA A 49 19.29 -11.28 15.57
CA ALA A 49 17.99 -10.65 15.69
C ALA A 49 17.28 -10.54 14.36
N TYR A 50 15.96 -10.54 14.51
CA TYR A 50 15.03 -10.18 13.46
C TYR A 50 15.20 -8.71 13.09
N LEU A 51 15.95 -8.47 12.01
CA LEU A 51 15.93 -7.18 11.32
C LEU A 51 14.81 -7.18 10.30
N ASP A 52 13.92 -6.21 10.46
CA ASP A 52 12.91 -5.98 9.47
C ASP A 52 12.78 -4.52 9.16
N LEU A 53 13.19 -4.22 7.94
CA LEU A 53 13.07 -2.91 7.33
C LEU A 53 12.10 -2.95 6.13
N ALA A 54 11.49 -4.10 5.86
CA ALA A 54 10.77 -4.34 4.62
C ALA A 54 9.28 -4.05 4.82
N THR A 55 8.71 -3.25 3.93
CA THR A 55 7.27 -2.96 3.87
C THR A 55 6.39 -4.22 3.95
N LEU A 56 6.92 -5.40 3.57
CA LEU A 56 6.29 -6.71 3.68
C LEU A 56 5.93 -7.11 5.11
N TYR A 57 6.79 -6.91 6.10
CA TYR A 57 6.45 -7.24 7.48
C TYR A 57 5.41 -6.33 8.08
N ARG A 58 5.44 -5.04 7.70
CA ARG A 58 4.34 -4.14 8.07
C ARG A 58 3.02 -4.59 7.46
N ASN A 59 3.03 -5.15 6.25
CA ASN A 59 1.84 -5.80 5.70
C ASN A 59 1.47 -7.02 6.56
N LEU A 60 2.40 -7.94 6.82
CA LEU A 60 2.15 -9.13 7.65
C LEU A 60 1.53 -8.78 9.01
N VAL A 61 2.12 -7.85 9.76
CA VAL A 61 1.63 -7.44 11.09
C VAL A 61 0.22 -6.82 10.99
N LYS A 62 -0.02 -5.96 10.00
CA LYS A 62 -1.36 -5.37 9.78
C LYS A 62 -2.39 -6.44 9.47
N GLU A 63 -2.00 -7.42 8.67
CA GLU A 63 -2.87 -8.48 8.20
C GLU A 63 -3.18 -9.48 9.30
N LEU A 64 -2.18 -9.86 10.09
CA LEU A 64 -2.32 -10.70 11.27
C LEU A 64 -3.19 -10.03 12.35
N ALA A 65 -3.11 -8.70 12.49
CA ALA A 65 -3.97 -7.96 13.43
C ALA A 65 -5.46 -8.04 13.04
N LEU A 66 -5.78 -8.28 11.76
CA LEU A 66 -7.15 -8.38 11.24
C LEU A 66 -7.69 -9.81 11.25
N THR A 67 -6.86 -10.82 11.53
CA THR A 67 -7.26 -12.24 11.50
C THR A 67 -7.77 -12.75 12.84
N GLY A 68 -7.80 -11.91 13.88
CA GLY A 68 -8.54 -12.18 15.11
C GLY A 68 -10.06 -12.17 14.86
N THR A 69 -10.85 -12.69 15.81
CA THR A 69 -12.32 -12.73 15.70
C THR A 69 -12.87 -11.32 15.40
N PRO A 70 -13.38 -11.05 14.20
CA PRO A 70 -13.96 -9.74 13.90
C PRO A 70 -15.17 -9.54 14.81
N PRO A 71 -15.46 -8.31 15.26
CA PRO A 71 -16.78 -7.99 15.78
C PRO A 71 -17.83 -8.50 14.79
N HIS A 72 -18.83 -9.25 15.27
CA HIS A 72 -19.83 -9.89 14.43
C HIS A 72 -20.36 -8.90 13.36
N GLY A 73 -20.25 -9.30 12.09
CA GLY A 73 -20.79 -8.53 10.95
C GLY A 73 -19.82 -7.59 10.23
N THR A 74 -18.54 -7.51 10.62
CA THR A 74 -17.56 -6.66 9.90
C THR A 74 -16.68 -7.46 8.93
N LEU A 75 -16.71 -7.10 7.65
CA LEU A 75 -15.76 -7.57 6.64
C LEU A 75 -14.59 -6.59 6.52
N HIS A 76 -13.37 -7.06 6.80
CA HIS A 76 -12.15 -6.28 6.57
C HIS A 76 -11.61 -6.55 5.17
N VAL A 77 -11.52 -5.50 4.34
CA VAL A 77 -10.93 -5.56 2.99
C VAL A 77 -9.72 -4.63 2.95
N MET A 78 -8.58 -5.16 2.53
CA MET A 78 -7.41 -4.33 2.24
C MET A 78 -7.42 -3.87 0.79
N VAL A 79 -7.28 -2.57 0.60
CA VAL A 79 -7.13 -1.96 -0.73
C VAL A 79 -5.66 -1.65 -0.97
N LYS A 80 -5.08 -2.19 -2.05
CA LYS A 80 -3.67 -2.04 -2.43
C LYS A 80 -3.56 -1.65 -3.90
N GLY A 81 -2.40 -1.13 -4.32
CA GLY A 81 -2.10 -0.99 -5.75
C GLY A 81 -1.73 -2.33 -6.37
N GLY A 82 -1.97 -2.50 -7.68
CA GLY A 82 -1.65 -3.72 -8.42
C GLY A 82 -0.17 -4.13 -8.38
N ASP A 83 0.74 -3.18 -8.10
CA ASP A 83 2.16 -3.48 -7.83
C ASP A 83 2.38 -4.39 -6.61
N TRP A 84 1.40 -4.50 -5.70
CA TRP A 84 1.52 -5.29 -4.48
C TRP A 84 1.09 -6.74 -4.63
N VAL A 85 0.60 -7.18 -5.79
CA VAL A 85 0.12 -8.56 -5.99
C VAL A 85 1.21 -9.57 -5.64
N PHE A 86 2.39 -9.47 -6.25
CA PHE A 86 3.50 -10.40 -6.01
C PHE A 86 4.07 -10.29 -4.60
N GLY A 87 4.19 -9.07 -4.06
CA GLY A 87 4.62 -8.87 -2.68
C GLY A 87 3.66 -9.48 -1.66
N SER A 88 2.36 -9.57 -1.99
CA SER A 88 1.36 -10.17 -1.09
C SER A 88 1.45 -11.70 -1.04
N LEU A 89 2.04 -12.36 -2.04
CA LEU A 89 2.30 -13.81 -1.99
C LEU A 89 3.24 -14.15 -0.84
N LEU A 90 4.31 -13.38 -0.64
CA LEU A 90 5.23 -13.55 0.49
C LEU A 90 4.53 -13.31 1.84
N VAL A 91 3.57 -12.38 1.87
CA VAL A 91 2.75 -12.14 3.06
C VAL A 91 1.82 -13.32 3.32
N ASP A 92 1.20 -13.90 2.28
CA ASP A 92 0.36 -15.09 2.38
C ASP A 92 1.13 -16.32 2.89
N GLU A 93 2.35 -16.52 2.40
CA GLU A 93 3.24 -17.58 2.87
C GLU A 93 3.59 -17.39 4.35
N ALA A 94 3.91 -16.16 4.77
CA ALA A 94 4.19 -15.86 6.16
C ALA A 94 2.96 -16.02 7.06
N LEU A 95 1.76 -15.63 6.60
CA LEU A 95 0.50 -15.84 7.33
C LEU A 95 0.20 -17.34 7.50
N GLN A 96 0.45 -18.15 6.46
CA GLN A 96 0.31 -19.60 6.54
C GLN A 96 1.34 -20.21 7.49
N ALA A 97 2.59 -19.73 7.48
CA ALA A 97 3.65 -20.19 8.37
C ALA A 97 3.34 -19.92 9.86
N VAL A 98 2.55 -18.88 10.18
CA VAL A 98 2.06 -18.63 11.54
C VAL A 98 0.74 -19.35 11.88
N GLY A 99 0.28 -20.24 10.99
CA GLY A 99 -0.82 -21.17 11.25
C GLY A 99 -2.19 -20.79 10.68
N LEU A 100 -2.28 -19.75 9.83
CA LEU A 100 -3.55 -19.41 9.19
C LEU A 100 -3.82 -20.33 7.99
N THR A 101 -5.07 -20.76 7.85
CA THR A 101 -5.56 -21.43 6.64
C THR A 101 -5.89 -20.43 5.55
N ARG A 102 -6.01 -20.90 4.31
CA ARG A 102 -6.45 -20.06 3.17
C ARG A 102 -7.78 -19.34 3.42
N ALA A 103 -8.71 -19.98 4.12
CA ALA A 103 -10.01 -19.40 4.45
C ALA A 103 -9.93 -18.27 5.50
N GLN A 104 -8.80 -18.16 6.21
CA GLN A 104 -8.54 -17.12 7.21
C GLN A 104 -7.67 -16.00 6.66
N LEU A 105 -7.20 -16.09 5.41
CA LEU A 105 -6.44 -15.02 4.79
C LEU A 105 -7.34 -13.81 4.54
N PRO A 106 -6.86 -12.59 4.78
CA PRO A 106 -7.66 -11.38 4.64
C PRO A 106 -8.00 -11.09 3.18
N ALA A 107 -9.20 -10.56 2.95
CA ALA A 107 -9.61 -10.13 1.62
C ALA A 107 -8.75 -8.94 1.14
N ARG A 108 -8.28 -9.01 -0.12
CA ARG A 108 -7.48 -7.95 -0.76
C ARG A 108 -8.09 -7.53 -2.09
N LEU A 109 -8.18 -6.22 -2.31
CA LEU A 109 -8.52 -5.61 -3.58
C LEU A 109 -7.27 -4.90 -4.14
N PHE A 110 -6.83 -5.31 -5.32
CA PHE A 110 -5.64 -4.73 -5.98
C PHE A 110 -6.06 -3.76 -7.08
N CYS A 111 -6.11 -2.48 -6.75
CA CYS A 111 -6.52 -1.42 -7.67
C CYS A 111 -5.55 -1.27 -8.86
N PRO A 112 -6.08 -0.89 -10.03
CA PRO A 112 -5.28 -0.53 -11.20
C PRO A 112 -4.14 0.44 -10.89
N GLN A 113 -3.01 0.27 -11.58
CA GLN A 113 -1.93 1.25 -11.52
C GLN A 113 -2.29 2.48 -12.35
N VAL A 114 -1.99 3.67 -11.81
CA VAL A 114 -1.99 4.91 -12.57
C VAL A 114 -0.59 5.15 -13.14
N VAL A 115 -0.53 5.32 -14.46
CA VAL A 115 0.71 5.47 -15.22
C VAL A 115 0.79 6.83 -15.92
N THR A 116 2.00 7.23 -16.27
CA THR A 116 2.30 8.35 -17.17
C THR A 116 2.13 7.91 -18.63
N ASP A 117 2.27 8.84 -19.58
CA ASP A 117 2.17 8.54 -21.02
C ASP A 117 3.25 7.58 -21.52
N THR A 118 4.38 7.51 -20.80
CA THR A 118 5.46 6.54 -21.08
C THR A 118 5.14 5.13 -20.58
N GLY A 119 4.02 4.94 -19.88
CA GLY A 119 3.68 3.70 -19.18
C GLY A 119 4.37 3.54 -17.83
N ALA A 120 5.29 4.44 -17.45
CA ALA A 120 5.90 4.43 -16.13
C ALA A 120 4.88 4.76 -15.04
N LYS A 121 4.97 4.10 -13.88
CA LYS A 121 4.11 4.35 -12.72
C LYS A 121 4.19 5.81 -12.29
N LEU A 122 3.04 6.44 -12.09
CA LEU A 122 2.97 7.82 -11.62
C LEU A 122 3.55 7.93 -10.19
N SER A 123 4.58 8.77 -10.03
CA SER A 123 5.35 8.86 -8.78
C SER A 123 4.79 9.91 -7.83
N LYS A 124 4.45 9.48 -6.61
CA LYS A 124 4.01 10.37 -5.53
C LYS A 124 5.09 11.38 -5.11
N SER A 125 6.37 11.00 -5.16
CA SER A 125 7.46 11.92 -4.81
C SER A 125 7.59 13.02 -5.87
N LEU A 126 7.50 12.66 -7.15
CA LEU A 126 7.54 13.63 -8.24
C LEU A 126 6.35 14.59 -8.19
N ILE A 127 5.14 14.10 -7.85
CA ILE A 127 3.96 14.96 -7.66
C ILE A 127 4.23 15.97 -6.54
N ARG A 128 4.69 15.49 -5.38
CA ARG A 128 4.99 16.34 -4.21
C ARG A 128 6.08 17.37 -4.50
N GLU A 129 7.07 17.00 -5.30
CA GLU A 129 8.16 17.88 -5.73
C GLU A 129 7.76 18.86 -6.85
N GLY A 130 6.54 18.74 -7.39
CA GLY A 130 6.10 19.53 -8.56
C GLY A 130 6.80 19.15 -9.87
N ARG A 131 7.44 17.98 -9.92
CA ARG A 131 8.22 17.49 -11.07
C ARG A 131 7.54 16.37 -11.85
N ALA A 132 6.35 15.95 -11.43
CA ALA A 132 5.59 14.95 -12.18
C ALA A 132 5.12 15.56 -13.50
N PRO A 133 5.47 14.97 -14.65
CA PRO A 133 4.96 15.46 -15.92
C PRO A 133 3.45 15.26 -15.95
N LEU A 134 2.71 16.34 -16.20
CA LEU A 134 1.32 16.27 -16.62
C LEU A 134 1.30 15.96 -18.11
N PRO A 135 0.61 14.90 -18.54
CA PRO A 135 0.32 14.70 -19.95
C PRO A 135 -0.35 15.94 -20.54
N GLU A 136 -0.09 16.22 -21.81
CA GLU A 136 -0.72 17.33 -22.52
C GLU A 136 -2.26 17.19 -22.49
N GLY A 137 -2.96 18.28 -22.19
CA GLY A 137 -4.42 18.29 -22.08
C GLY A 137 -4.99 17.69 -20.79
N VAL A 138 -4.16 17.22 -19.85
CA VAL A 138 -4.64 16.79 -18.54
C VAL A 138 -4.75 17.98 -17.59
N ALA A 139 -5.91 18.10 -16.96
CA ALA A 139 -6.16 19.18 -16.01
C ALA A 139 -5.29 19.03 -14.75
N ASN A 140 -4.79 20.17 -14.24
CA ASN A 140 -3.89 20.21 -13.08
C ASN A 140 -4.47 19.53 -11.82
N TRP A 141 -5.80 19.50 -11.68
CA TRP A 141 -6.45 18.86 -10.54
C TRP A 141 -6.17 17.36 -10.42
N MET A 142 -5.75 16.71 -11.52
CA MET A 142 -5.32 15.30 -11.52
C MET A 142 -4.09 15.05 -10.67
N LEU A 143 -3.20 16.04 -10.53
CA LEU A 143 -2.04 15.96 -9.65
C LEU A 143 -2.25 16.70 -8.32
N ASP A 144 -3.14 17.69 -8.31
CA ASP A 144 -3.45 18.50 -7.13
C ASP A 144 -4.96 18.74 -7.01
N THR A 145 -5.63 17.88 -6.25
CA THR A 145 -7.10 17.90 -6.11
C THR A 145 -7.66 19.23 -5.57
N ARG A 146 -6.83 20.11 -4.99
CA ARG A 146 -7.22 21.47 -4.58
C ARG A 146 -7.55 22.38 -5.76
N GLN A 147 -7.13 22.01 -6.96
CA GLN A 147 -7.40 22.75 -8.20
C GLN A 147 -8.66 22.25 -8.91
N TRP A 148 -9.46 21.39 -8.27
CA TRP A 148 -10.74 20.94 -8.82
C TRP A 148 -11.65 22.14 -9.09
N PRO A 149 -12.23 22.26 -10.29
CA PRO A 149 -13.01 23.45 -10.67
C PRO A 149 -14.41 23.51 -10.05
N GLY A 150 -14.92 22.39 -9.51
CA GLY A 150 -16.22 22.31 -8.85
C GLY A 150 -16.13 22.33 -7.32
N THR A 151 -17.20 21.89 -6.68
CA THR A 151 -17.27 21.73 -5.22
C THR A 151 -16.62 20.43 -4.77
N VAL A 152 -16.26 20.36 -3.48
CA VAL A 152 -15.74 19.13 -2.84
C VAL A 152 -16.76 18.00 -2.90
N THR A 153 -18.05 18.32 -2.74
CA THR A 153 -19.14 17.33 -2.82
C THR A 153 -19.21 16.72 -4.21
N GLU A 154 -19.21 17.55 -5.26
CA GLU A 154 -19.20 17.06 -6.65
C GLU A 154 -17.97 16.20 -6.93
N TYR A 155 -16.79 16.61 -6.44
CA TYR A 155 -15.59 15.80 -6.59
C TYR A 155 -15.72 14.43 -5.92
N ALA A 156 -16.25 14.38 -4.70
CA ALA A 156 -16.47 13.13 -3.96
C ALA A 156 -17.50 12.22 -4.67
N ASP A 157 -18.58 12.80 -5.18
CA ASP A 157 -19.61 12.06 -5.95
C ASP A 157 -19.03 11.47 -7.23
N GLN A 158 -18.22 12.23 -7.97
CA GLN A 158 -17.56 11.75 -9.18
C GLN A 158 -16.51 10.67 -8.91
N LEU A 159 -15.76 10.80 -7.81
CA LEU A 159 -14.85 9.74 -7.36
C LEU A 159 -15.61 8.46 -7.02
N LEU A 160 -16.75 8.57 -6.35
CA LEU A 160 -17.60 7.42 -6.03
C LEU A 160 -18.17 6.77 -7.29
N ALA A 161 -18.69 7.56 -8.23
CA ALA A 161 -19.20 7.08 -9.51
C ALA A 161 -18.11 6.39 -10.35
N THR A 162 -16.88 6.93 -10.32
CA THR A 162 -15.71 6.31 -10.97
C THR A 162 -15.37 4.98 -10.32
N ALA A 163 -15.35 4.91 -8.98
CA ALA A 163 -15.11 3.66 -8.26
C ALA A 163 -16.18 2.61 -8.57
N GLN A 164 -17.45 2.99 -8.59
CA GLN A 164 -18.57 2.11 -8.99
C GLN A 164 -18.40 1.60 -10.43
N THR A 165 -18.03 2.48 -11.36
CA THR A 165 -17.77 2.10 -12.76
C THR A 165 -16.65 1.07 -12.84
N LEU A 166 -15.53 1.32 -12.17
CA LEU A 166 -14.41 0.37 -12.15
C LEU A 166 -14.80 -0.97 -11.52
N LEU A 167 -15.61 -0.96 -10.45
CA LEU A 167 -16.09 -2.16 -9.77
C LEU A 167 -17.17 -2.92 -10.54
N SER A 168 -17.83 -2.29 -11.52
CA SER A 168 -18.92 -2.92 -12.29
C SER A 168 -18.45 -4.06 -13.21
N ASP A 169 -17.17 -4.09 -13.58
CA ASP A 169 -16.60 -5.13 -14.42
C ASP A 169 -15.15 -5.46 -13.98
N PRO A 170 -14.85 -6.71 -13.59
CA PRO A 170 -13.54 -7.10 -13.10
C PRO A 170 -12.42 -6.85 -14.12
N ARG A 171 -12.71 -6.78 -15.43
CA ARG A 171 -11.74 -6.44 -16.47
C ARG A 171 -11.06 -5.09 -16.24
N HIS A 172 -11.72 -4.16 -15.53
CA HIS A 172 -11.12 -2.89 -15.15
C HIS A 172 -9.89 -3.05 -14.25
N PHE A 173 -9.79 -4.13 -13.48
CA PHE A 173 -8.70 -4.40 -12.53
C PHE A 173 -7.49 -5.12 -13.15
N PHE A 174 -7.61 -5.59 -14.40
CA PHE A 174 -6.53 -6.27 -15.13
C PHE A 174 -5.76 -5.35 -16.09
N ARG A 175 -5.91 -4.03 -15.95
CA ARG A 175 -5.24 -3.02 -16.79
C ARG A 175 -4.75 -1.84 -15.97
N SER A 176 -3.83 -1.07 -16.56
CA SER A 176 -3.37 0.23 -16.03
C SER A 176 -4.13 1.36 -16.71
N TYR A 177 -4.21 2.52 -16.06
CA TYR A 177 -4.85 3.73 -16.58
C TYR A 177 -3.87 4.89 -16.58
N SER A 178 -3.88 5.71 -17.62
CA SER A 178 -3.17 6.99 -17.57
C SER A 178 -3.90 7.98 -16.67
N ALA A 179 -3.21 9.04 -16.21
CA ALA A 179 -3.87 10.14 -15.53
C ALA A 179 -4.96 10.79 -16.40
N ALA A 180 -4.75 10.87 -17.71
CA ALA A 180 -5.76 11.37 -18.65
C ALA A 180 -7.03 10.51 -18.66
N GLU A 181 -6.88 9.19 -18.69
CA GLU A 181 -8.03 8.29 -18.72
C GLU A 181 -8.80 8.30 -17.39
N ILE A 182 -8.10 8.37 -16.25
CA ILE A 182 -8.76 8.57 -14.96
C ILE A 182 -9.51 9.91 -14.94
N GLY A 183 -8.90 10.99 -15.44
CA GLY A 183 -9.56 12.29 -15.57
C GLY A 183 -10.83 12.20 -16.41
N ARG A 184 -10.76 11.54 -17.58
CA ARG A 184 -11.91 11.31 -18.45
C ARG A 184 -13.02 10.54 -17.74
N LEU A 185 -12.69 9.50 -16.96
CA LEU A 185 -13.67 8.71 -16.21
C LEU A 185 -14.35 9.54 -15.10
N ILE A 186 -13.60 10.37 -14.38
CA ILE A 186 -14.12 11.24 -13.32
C ILE A 186 -15.02 12.34 -13.87
N THR A 187 -14.70 12.89 -15.04
CA THR A 187 -15.51 13.96 -15.67
C THR A 187 -16.55 13.42 -16.63
N ALA A 188 -16.61 12.11 -16.85
CA ALA A 188 -17.59 11.51 -17.74
C ALA A 188 -19.00 11.72 -17.15
N PRO A 189 -20.01 12.00 -17.98
CA PRO A 189 -21.39 11.96 -17.53
C PRO A 189 -21.67 10.59 -16.90
N ALA A 190 -22.28 10.57 -15.72
CA ALA A 190 -22.61 9.33 -15.03
C ALA A 190 -23.36 8.39 -16.00
N PRO A 191 -22.94 7.12 -16.13
CA PRO A 191 -23.68 6.17 -16.96
C PRO A 191 -25.10 6.09 -16.41
N ARG A 192 -26.10 6.37 -17.26
CA ARG A 192 -27.51 6.19 -16.90
C ARG A 192 -27.67 4.77 -16.38
N SER A 193 -28.15 4.62 -15.15
CA SER A 193 -28.48 3.32 -14.58
C SER A 193 -29.48 2.62 -15.51
N ILE A 194 -29.02 1.62 -16.25
CA ILE A 194 -29.93 0.71 -16.94
C ILE A 194 -30.48 -0.18 -15.83
N ALA A 195 -31.78 -0.08 -15.57
CA ALA A 195 -32.46 -1.02 -14.68
C ALA A 195 -32.19 -2.44 -15.19
N ALA A 196 -31.68 -3.31 -14.32
CA ALA A 196 -31.54 -4.72 -14.66
C ALA A 196 -32.92 -5.31 -15.00
N PRO A 197 -33.01 -6.20 -16.01
CA PRO A 197 -34.27 -6.87 -16.36
C PRO A 197 -34.77 -7.79 -15.24
#